data_AF-A0A2W6NI71-F1
#
_entry.id   AF-A0A2W6NI71-F1
#
_cell.length_a   1.000
_cell.length_b   1.000
_cell.length_c   1.000
_cell.angle_alpha   90.00
_cell.angle_beta   90.00
_cell.angle_gamma   90.00
#
_symmetry.space_group_name_H-M   'P 1'
#
loop_
_entity.id
_entity.type
_entity.pdbx_description
1 polymer ?
#
loop_
_entity_poly.entity_id
_entity_poly.type
_entity_poly.pdbx_seq_one_letter_code
_entity_poly.pdbx_strand_id
1 'polypeptide(L)'
;MVLKSKNFYALKTYHQRKIKEGFIEFKPKIFKKPFCKKQKMWKNLRRSQLLRNPQPFMFYKNPNTFKKAVLLGIGGNVGEVLVTFWKLFKRLKGKNAIMQVSPFLKNPAFGYTKQEDFYNTLLWLRTQKGYVDFFSYMAYLERVFGRKRKREFKNAPRTLDIDILSFKEKRINLAHMHIPHKEWAKRESIIFPLKG
;
A
#
# COMPACT_ATOMS: atom_id res chain seq x y z
N MET A 1 -1.11 -23.15 14.64
CA MET A 1 0.25 -22.76 15.09
C MET A 1 0.33 -21.24 15.22
N VAL A 2 0.17 -20.72 16.44
CA VAL A 2 0.29 -19.29 16.74
C VAL A 2 1.78 -18.97 16.81
N LEU A 3 2.36 -18.51 15.71
CA LEU A 3 3.76 -18.06 15.69
C LEU A 3 3.89 -16.83 16.60
N LYS A 4 4.75 -16.90 17.63
CA LYS A 4 5.05 -15.77 18.52
C LYS A 4 5.48 -14.55 17.68
N SER A 5 4.82 -13.41 17.90
CA SER A 5 4.84 -12.22 17.03
C SER A 5 6.25 -11.70 16.70
N LYS A 6 7.20 -11.74 17.64
CA LYS A 6 8.58 -11.25 17.45
C LYS A 6 9.32 -11.95 16.31
N ASN A 7 9.07 -13.25 16.07
CA ASN A 7 9.77 -14.01 15.03
C ASN A 7 9.13 -13.91 13.65
N PHE A 8 7.83 -13.61 13.59
CA PHE A 8 7.07 -13.57 12.33
C PHE A 8 7.44 -12.36 11.46
N TYR A 9 7.76 -11.22 12.08
CA TYR A 9 8.10 -9.98 11.37
C TYR A 9 9.59 -9.82 11.06
N ALA A 10 10.42 -10.76 11.49
CA ALA A 10 11.85 -10.74 11.23
C ALA A 10 12.16 -10.92 9.73
N LEU A 11 13.17 -10.22 9.19
CA LEU A 11 13.51 -10.26 7.76
C LEU A 11 13.73 -11.68 7.20
N LYS A 12 14.17 -12.62 8.03
CA LYS A 12 14.33 -14.05 7.68
C LYS A 12 13.03 -14.74 7.26
N THR A 13 11.87 -14.19 7.60
CA THR A 13 10.55 -14.70 7.17
C THR A 13 10.12 -14.19 5.80
N TYR A 14 10.97 -13.44 5.11
CA TYR A 14 10.72 -12.88 3.78
C TYR A 14 11.72 -13.43 2.77
N HIS A 15 11.24 -13.69 1.55
CA HIS A 15 12.10 -13.76 0.37
C HIS A 15 12.43 -12.34 -0.07
N GLN A 16 13.70 -12.07 -0.34
CA GLN A 16 14.18 -10.76 -0.76
C GLN A 16 14.63 -10.82 -2.22
N ARG A 17 14.29 -9.79 -2.99
CA ARG A 17 14.70 -9.66 -4.39
C ARG A 17 15.10 -8.21 -4.66
N LYS A 18 16.36 -7.97 -5.04
CA LYS A 18 16.78 -6.66 -5.54
C LYS A 18 16.09 -6.41 -6.88
N ILE A 19 15.36 -5.29 -6.98
CA ILE A 19 14.71 -4.87 -8.23
C ILE A 19 15.68 -4.00 -9.03
N LYS A 20 16.27 -3.01 -8.37
CA LYS A 20 17.29 -2.09 -8.89
C LYS A 20 18.07 -1.48 -7.71
N GLU A 21 19.04 -0.63 -7.98
CA GLU A 21 19.80 0.11 -6.97
C GLU A 21 18.87 0.81 -5.96
N GLY A 22 19.03 0.52 -4.66
CA GLY A 22 18.19 1.04 -3.58
C GLY A 22 16.79 0.44 -3.43
N PHE A 23 16.34 -0.43 -4.35
CA PHE A 23 14.97 -0.98 -4.35
C PHE A 23 14.98 -2.48 -4.10
N ILE A 24 14.42 -2.88 -2.96
CA ILE A 24 14.38 -4.28 -2.53
C ILE A 24 12.94 -4.70 -2.29
N GLU A 25 12.52 -5.76 -2.95
CA GLU A 25 11.23 -6.40 -2.72
C GLU A 25 11.33 -7.43 -1.60
N PHE A 26 10.36 -7.43 -0.70
CA PHE A 26 10.18 -8.41 0.37
C PHE A 26 8.86 -9.14 0.18
N LYS A 27 8.91 -10.45 0.00
CA LYS A 27 7.76 -11.34 -0.11
C LYS A 27 7.69 -12.24 1.13
N PRO A 28 6.72 -12.05 2.05
CA PRO A 28 6.53 -12.95 3.17
C PRO A 28 6.44 -14.42 2.73
N LYS A 29 7.27 -15.29 3.29
CA LYS A 29 7.25 -16.75 3.05
C LYS A 29 5.90 -17.38 3.39
N ILE A 30 5.20 -16.75 4.33
CA ILE A 30 3.91 -17.19 4.87
C ILE A 30 2.70 -16.65 4.10
N PHE A 31 2.88 -15.91 2.99
CA PHE A 31 1.75 -15.48 2.17
C PHE A 31 1.02 -16.69 1.56
N LYS A 32 0.07 -17.24 2.33
CA LYS A 32 -0.94 -18.20 1.87
C LYS A 32 -2.15 -17.44 1.31
N LYS A 33 -2.96 -18.07 0.45
CA LYS A 33 -4.27 -17.53 0.04
C LYS A 33 -5.09 -17.22 1.31
N PRO A 34 -5.79 -16.07 1.39
CA PRO A 34 -6.10 -15.12 0.32
C PRO A 34 -5.13 -13.93 0.18
N PHE A 35 -4.10 -13.79 1.03
CA PHE A 35 -3.27 -12.58 1.06
C PHE A 35 -2.48 -12.33 -0.22
N CYS A 36 -2.17 -13.38 -0.99
CA CYS A 36 -1.53 -13.27 -2.29
C CYS A 36 -2.29 -14.15 -3.31
N LYS A 37 -3.31 -13.58 -3.96
CA LYS A 37 -3.73 -14.11 -5.27
C LYS A 37 -2.81 -13.47 -6.31
N LYS A 38 -2.08 -14.28 -7.08
CA LYS A 38 -1.32 -13.80 -8.26
C LYS A 38 -2.33 -13.27 -9.28
N GLN A 39 -2.69 -12.00 -9.19
CA GLN A 39 -3.42 -11.30 -10.24
C GLN A 39 -2.40 -10.78 -11.24
N LYS A 40 -2.40 -11.40 -12.43
CA LYS A 40 -1.45 -11.04 -13.48
C LYS A 40 -1.89 -9.68 -14.05
N MET A 41 -1.01 -8.69 -13.98
CA MET A 41 -1.13 -7.51 -14.83
C MET A 41 -0.84 -7.88 -16.30
N TRP A 42 -1.21 -7.00 -17.23
CA TRP A 42 -0.77 -7.11 -18.62
C TRP A 42 0.77 -7.12 -18.68
N LYS A 43 1.35 -8.05 -19.45
CA LYS A 43 2.80 -8.12 -19.62
C LYS A 43 3.29 -6.85 -20.33
N ASN A 44 4.51 -6.42 -20.02
CA ASN A 44 5.21 -5.32 -20.71
C ASN A 44 4.51 -3.94 -20.62
N LEU A 45 3.73 -3.69 -19.56
CA LEU A 45 3.17 -2.36 -19.30
C LEU A 45 4.29 -1.33 -19.10
N ARG A 46 4.44 -0.48 -20.12
CA ARG A 46 5.31 0.70 -20.10
C ARG A 46 4.76 1.74 -19.13
N ARG A 47 5.67 2.51 -18.51
CA ARG A 47 5.28 3.57 -17.58
C ARG A 47 4.34 4.59 -18.22
N SER A 48 4.56 4.93 -19.50
CA SER A 48 3.67 5.79 -20.29
C SER A 48 2.24 5.24 -20.40
N GLN A 49 2.06 3.92 -20.47
CA GLN A 49 0.74 3.29 -20.48
C GLN A 49 0.01 3.43 -19.14
N LEU A 50 0.75 3.38 -18.02
CA LEU A 50 0.20 3.59 -16.68
C LEU A 50 -0.27 5.03 -16.48
N LEU A 51 0.45 6.01 -17.03
CA LEU A 51 0.12 7.43 -16.92
C LEU A 51 -1.15 7.82 -17.70
N ARG A 52 -1.55 7.05 -18.72
CA ARG A 52 -2.73 7.34 -19.55
C ARG A 52 -4.06 6.95 -18.91
N ASN A 53 -4.07 6.11 -17.87
CA ASN A 53 -5.31 5.70 -17.22
C ASN A 53 -5.26 5.96 -15.71
N PRO A 54 -6.19 6.76 -15.15
CA PRO A 54 -6.17 7.08 -13.73
C PRO A 54 -6.53 5.88 -12.85
N GLN A 55 -7.23 4.85 -13.35
CA GLN A 55 -7.70 3.72 -12.53
C GLN A 55 -6.67 2.58 -12.48
N PRO A 56 -6.02 2.30 -11.32
CA PRO A 56 -4.97 1.29 -11.22
C PRO A 56 -5.46 -0.14 -11.53
N PHE A 57 -6.73 -0.43 -11.23
CA PHE A 57 -7.27 -1.79 -11.41
C PHE A 57 -7.45 -2.19 -12.89
N MET A 58 -7.49 -1.22 -13.81
CA MET A 58 -7.67 -1.47 -15.25
C MET A 58 -6.48 -2.22 -15.87
N PHE A 59 -5.34 -2.25 -15.18
CA PHE A 59 -4.12 -2.89 -15.65
C PHE A 59 -3.99 -4.36 -15.25
N TYR A 60 -4.96 -4.90 -14.51
CA TYR A 60 -5.06 -6.34 -14.27
C TYR A 60 -5.74 -7.04 -15.44
N LYS A 61 -5.38 -8.31 -15.69
CA LYS A 61 -6.06 -9.14 -16.70
C LYS A 61 -7.56 -9.31 -16.42
N ASN A 62 -7.96 -9.34 -15.15
CA ASN A 62 -9.36 -9.49 -14.71
C ASN A 62 -9.80 -8.26 -13.89
N PRO A 63 -9.96 -7.07 -14.51
CA PRO A 63 -10.17 -5.80 -13.80
C PRO A 63 -11.47 -5.78 -12.99
N ASN A 64 -12.50 -6.50 -13.43
CA ASN A 64 -13.80 -6.64 -12.74
C ASN A 64 -13.65 -7.16 -11.30
N THR A 65 -12.60 -7.93 -11.00
CA THR A 65 -12.33 -8.41 -9.64
C THR A 65 -12.13 -7.27 -8.66
N PHE A 66 -11.46 -6.20 -9.10
CA PHE A 66 -11.00 -5.08 -8.28
C PHE A 66 -11.75 -3.78 -8.53
N LYS A 67 -12.60 -3.73 -9.55
CA LYS A 67 -13.47 -2.59 -9.89
C LYS A 67 -14.14 -2.01 -8.62
N LYS A 68 -14.82 -2.86 -7.85
CA LYS A 68 -15.52 -2.51 -6.59
C LYS A 68 -14.64 -2.52 -5.34
N ALA A 69 -13.33 -2.69 -5.48
CA ALA A 69 -12.40 -2.68 -4.35
C ALA A 69 -11.91 -1.26 -4.04
N VAL A 70 -11.31 -1.10 -2.86
CA VAL A 70 -10.49 0.03 -2.49
C VAL A 70 -9.03 -0.39 -2.62
N LEU A 71 -8.21 0.44 -3.25
CA LEU A 71 -6.77 0.27 -3.29
C LEU A 71 -6.10 1.29 -2.39
N LEU A 72 -5.35 0.80 -1.41
CA LEU A 72 -4.53 1.61 -0.52
C LEU A 72 -3.06 1.51 -0.88
N GLY A 73 -2.37 2.64 -0.87
CA GLY A 73 -0.92 2.71 -0.72
C GLY A 73 -0.59 2.86 0.75
N ILE A 74 0.29 2.00 1.26
CA ILE A 74 0.66 1.97 2.68
C ILE A 74 2.18 2.15 2.76
N GLY A 75 2.62 3.12 3.55
CA GLY A 75 4.02 3.49 3.70
C GLY A 75 4.43 3.72 5.15
N GLY A 76 5.72 3.59 5.45
CA GLY A 76 6.29 3.97 6.74
C GLY A 76 7.81 3.81 6.75
N ASN A 77 8.49 4.57 7.59
CA ASN A 77 9.94 4.52 7.75
C ASN A 77 10.42 4.72 9.20
N VAL A 78 9.51 4.79 10.18
CA VAL A 78 9.85 4.96 11.60
C VAL A 78 9.44 3.73 12.40
N GLY A 79 10.38 3.22 13.19
CA GLY A 79 10.19 2.08 14.08
C GLY A 79 10.04 0.74 13.33
N GLU A 80 9.31 -0.21 13.92
CA GLU A 80 9.12 -1.55 13.34
C GLU A 80 8.06 -1.56 12.23
N VAL A 81 8.35 -0.93 11.09
CA VAL A 81 7.35 -0.68 10.02
C VAL A 81 6.65 -1.96 9.53
N LEU A 82 7.40 -3.05 9.31
CA LEU A 82 6.81 -4.32 8.87
C LEU A 82 5.82 -4.88 9.89
N VAL A 83 6.13 -4.75 11.18
CA VAL A 83 5.22 -5.13 12.29
C VAL A 83 3.95 -4.27 12.22
N THR A 84 4.11 -2.96 12.04
CA THR A 84 3.01 -2.00 11.91
C THR A 84 2.08 -2.35 10.75
N PHE A 85 2.60 -2.70 9.58
CA PHE A 85 1.79 -3.09 8.42
C PHE A 85 0.91 -4.30 8.70
N TRP A 86 1.48 -5.33 9.32
CA TRP A 86 0.69 -6.52 9.67
C TRP A 86 -0.33 -6.27 10.77
N LYS A 87 0.01 -5.46 11.78
CA LYS A 87 -0.96 -5.03 12.80
C LYS A 87 -2.11 -4.24 12.15
N LEU A 88 -1.81 -3.37 11.19
CA LEU A 88 -2.80 -2.66 10.39
C LEU A 88 -3.70 -3.64 9.61
N PHE A 89 -3.12 -4.62 8.89
CA PHE A 89 -3.91 -5.62 8.16
C PHE A 89 -4.83 -6.41 9.07
N LYS A 90 -4.34 -6.83 10.24
CA LYS A 90 -5.17 -7.52 11.25
C LYS A 90 -6.36 -6.64 11.68
N ARG A 91 -6.11 -5.35 11.95
CA ARG A 91 -7.16 -4.40 12.37
C ARG A 91 -8.16 -4.09 11.25
N LEU A 92 -7.72 -4.04 10.00
CA LEU A 92 -8.59 -3.84 8.84
C LEU A 92 -9.47 -5.05 8.55
N LYS A 93 -8.95 -6.28 8.70
CA LYS A 93 -9.67 -7.53 8.41
C LYS A 93 -10.96 -7.68 9.21
N GLY A 94 -11.03 -7.14 10.43
CA GLY A 94 -12.23 -7.21 11.26
C GLY A 94 -13.43 -6.40 10.73
N LYS A 95 -13.22 -5.41 9.86
CA LYS A 95 -14.28 -4.55 9.31
C LYS A 95 -14.33 -4.56 7.77
N ASN A 96 -13.42 -5.27 7.12
CA ASN A 96 -13.22 -5.24 5.67
C ASN A 96 -12.77 -6.62 5.18
N ALA A 97 -13.15 -6.97 3.95
CA ALA A 97 -12.63 -8.16 3.30
C ALA A 97 -11.32 -7.81 2.57
N ILE A 98 -10.18 -8.24 3.13
CA ILE A 98 -8.87 -8.12 2.46
C ILE A 98 -8.85 -9.08 1.26
N MET A 99 -8.64 -8.52 0.07
CA MET A 99 -8.63 -9.25 -1.19
C MET A 99 -7.22 -9.70 -1.59
N GLN A 100 -6.25 -8.80 -1.43
CA GLN A 100 -4.87 -9.02 -1.84
C GLN A 100 -3.96 -7.99 -1.17
N VAL A 101 -2.71 -8.39 -0.92
CA VAL A 101 -1.61 -7.51 -0.55
C VAL A 101 -0.51 -7.71 -1.58
N SER A 102 0.14 -6.63 -2.02
CA SER A 102 1.32 -6.73 -2.86
C SER A 102 2.53 -7.21 -2.05
N PRO A 103 3.65 -7.54 -2.69
CA PRO A 103 4.93 -7.55 -2.00
C PRO A 103 5.20 -6.22 -1.30
N PHE A 104 6.07 -6.26 -0.30
CA PHE A 104 6.57 -5.05 0.33
C PHE A 104 7.78 -4.56 -0.46
N LEU A 105 7.97 -3.26 -0.53
CA LEU A 105 9.10 -2.62 -1.20
C LEU A 105 9.83 -1.76 -0.18
N LYS A 106 11.13 -1.97 -0.02
CA LYS A 106 12.01 -0.98 0.60
C LYS A 106 12.60 -0.10 -0.51
N ASN A 107 12.51 1.21 -0.37
CA ASN A 107 13.09 2.18 -1.30
C ASN A 107 13.53 3.46 -0.58
N PRO A 108 14.43 4.26 -1.19
CA PRO A 108 14.89 5.51 -0.59
C PRO A 108 13.76 6.50 -0.36
N ALA A 109 13.93 7.35 0.66
CA ALA A 109 13.03 8.45 0.93
C ALA A 109 12.99 9.45 -0.24
N PHE A 110 11.82 10.02 -0.49
CA PHE A 110 11.62 11.05 -1.52
C PHE A 110 11.38 12.42 -0.87
N GLY A 111 11.98 13.47 -1.45
CA GLY A 111 11.91 14.83 -0.94
C GLY A 111 12.94 15.06 0.17
N TYR A 112 12.56 14.85 1.43
CA TYR A 112 13.51 14.93 2.53
C TYR A 112 14.30 13.61 2.61
N THR A 113 15.62 13.63 2.36
CA THR A 113 16.43 12.40 2.22
C THR A 113 17.26 12.06 3.45
N LYS A 114 17.41 12.98 4.41
CA LYS A 114 18.08 12.74 5.69
C LYS A 114 17.15 11.99 6.67
N GLN A 115 16.66 10.82 6.25
CA GLN A 115 15.80 9.93 7.01
C GLN A 115 15.93 8.49 6.50
N GLU A 116 15.44 7.53 7.28
CA GLU A 116 15.41 6.12 6.89
C GLU A 116 14.61 5.85 5.61
N ASP A 117 15.00 4.78 4.92
CA ASP A 117 14.28 4.24 3.77
C ASP A 117 12.83 3.86 4.13
N PHE A 118 11.94 4.00 3.16
CA PHE A 118 10.54 3.62 3.33
C PHE A 118 10.31 2.16 2.98
N TYR A 119 9.50 1.51 3.81
CA TYR A 119 8.75 0.34 3.37
C TYR A 119 7.40 0.79 2.79
N ASN A 120 7.02 0.20 1.67
CA ASN A 120 5.78 0.47 0.96
C ASN A 120 5.08 -0.83 0.53
N THR A 121 3.75 -0.83 0.53
CA THR A 121 2.94 -1.95 0.02
C THR A 121 1.58 -1.46 -0.43
N LEU A 122 0.90 -2.26 -1.25
CA LEU A 122 -0.45 -2.03 -1.70
C LEU A 122 -1.41 -3.04 -1.09
N LEU A 123 -2.58 -2.56 -0.71
CA LEU A 123 -3.64 -3.38 -0.12
C LEU A 123 -4.94 -3.16 -0.90
N TRP A 124 -5.48 -4.25 -1.43
CA TRP A 124 -6.83 -4.30 -2.00
C TRP A 124 -7.79 -4.85 -0.96
N LEU A 125 -8.88 -4.13 -0.72
CA LEU A 125 -9.93 -4.56 0.20
C LEU A 125 -11.33 -4.19 -0.31
N ARG A 126 -12.36 -4.87 0.20
CA ARG A 126 -13.75 -4.44 0.09
C ARG A 126 -14.23 -3.93 1.44
N THR A 127 -14.94 -2.81 1.40
CA THR A 127 -15.52 -2.17 2.57
C THR A 127 -16.98 -1.82 2.30
N GLN A 128 -17.85 -1.89 3.31
CA GLN A 128 -19.22 -1.39 3.21
C GLN A 128 -19.29 0.13 3.42
N LYS A 129 -18.25 0.74 4.01
CA LYS A 129 -18.22 2.17 4.32
C LYS A 129 -18.35 3.04 3.07
N GLY A 130 -18.97 4.21 3.26
CA GLY A 130 -18.88 5.33 2.34
C GLY A 130 -17.45 5.88 2.28
N TYR A 131 -17.16 6.73 1.30
CA TYR A 131 -15.81 7.27 1.12
C TYR A 131 -15.38 8.14 2.31
N VAL A 132 -16.25 9.03 2.79
CA VAL A 132 -15.97 9.95 3.90
C VAL A 132 -15.63 9.18 5.19
N ASP A 133 -16.47 8.23 5.59
CA ASP A 133 -16.22 7.39 6.78
C ASP A 133 -14.94 6.57 6.63
N PHE A 134 -14.68 6.07 5.43
CA PHE A 134 -13.50 5.28 5.17
C PHE A 134 -12.23 6.15 5.23
N PHE A 135 -12.25 7.35 4.66
CA PHE A 135 -11.17 8.33 4.74
C PHE A 135 -10.87 8.70 6.20
N SER A 136 -11.89 9.06 6.97
CA SER A 136 -11.77 9.36 8.40
C SER A 136 -11.22 8.17 9.20
N TYR A 137 -11.64 6.95 8.85
CA TYR A 137 -11.14 5.75 9.49
C TYR A 137 -9.66 5.49 9.17
N MET A 138 -9.20 5.74 7.94
CA MET A 138 -7.77 5.62 7.60
C MET A 138 -6.94 6.62 8.39
N ALA A 139 -7.35 7.90 8.43
CA ALA A 139 -6.68 8.92 9.21
C ALA A 139 -6.65 8.59 10.73
N TYR A 140 -7.71 7.99 11.26
CA TYR A 140 -7.74 7.48 12.63
C TYR A 140 -6.71 6.37 12.85
N LEU A 141 -6.59 5.42 11.92
CA LEU A 141 -5.63 4.32 12.04
C LEU A 141 -4.18 4.82 12.02
N GLU A 142 -3.85 5.79 11.18
CA GLU A 142 -2.52 6.42 11.21
C GLU A 142 -2.16 6.94 12.60
N ARG A 143 -3.10 7.62 13.28
CA ARG A 143 -2.91 8.10 14.66
C ARG A 143 -2.74 6.97 15.65
N VAL A 144 -3.56 5.92 15.55
CA VAL A 144 -3.44 4.72 16.39
C VAL A 144 -2.06 4.07 16.27
N PHE A 145 -1.45 4.15 15.08
CA PHE A 145 -0.10 3.65 14.82
C PHE A 145 1.00 4.72 15.00
N GLY A 146 0.71 5.82 15.70
CA GLY A 146 1.72 6.79 16.14
C GLY A 146 1.99 7.97 15.19
N ARG A 147 1.22 8.13 14.11
CA ARG A 147 1.35 9.31 13.25
C ARG A 147 0.73 10.53 13.98
N LYS A 148 1.57 11.53 14.29
CA LYS A 148 1.12 12.81 14.87
C LYS A 148 0.13 13.52 13.94
N ARG A 149 -0.87 14.21 14.52
CA ARG A 149 -1.89 14.97 13.75
C ARG A 149 -1.28 16.13 12.97
N LYS A 150 -0.36 16.87 13.60
CA LYS A 150 0.44 17.91 12.93
C LYS A 150 1.73 17.27 12.45
N ARG A 151 2.04 17.46 11.17
CA ARG A 151 3.35 17.11 10.60
C ARG A 151 4.34 18.15 11.08
N GLU A 152 5.54 17.71 11.46
CA GLU A 152 6.62 18.62 11.86
C GLU A 152 7.10 19.45 10.67
N PHE A 153 7.21 18.83 9.49
CA PHE A 153 7.51 19.48 8.23
C PHE A 153 7.05 18.63 7.03
N LYS A 154 7.15 19.19 5.81
CA LYS A 154 6.81 18.48 4.57
C LYS A 154 7.73 17.27 4.38
N ASN A 155 7.16 16.10 4.10
CA ASN A 155 7.90 14.83 3.95
C ASN A 155 8.61 14.31 5.22
N ALA A 156 8.19 14.76 6.41
CA ALA A 156 8.71 14.23 7.66
C ALA A 156 8.56 12.69 7.77
N PRO A 157 9.48 12.03 8.51
CA PRO A 157 9.39 10.61 8.83
C PRO A 157 8.04 10.25 9.46
N ARG A 158 7.56 9.04 9.21
CA ARG A 158 6.26 8.58 9.70
C ARG A 158 6.22 7.09 9.98
N THR A 159 5.56 6.74 11.08
CA THR A 159 5.31 5.35 11.48
C THR A 159 4.37 4.64 10.52
N LEU A 160 3.37 5.37 10.01
CA LEU A 160 2.39 4.88 9.06
C LEU A 160 1.81 6.02 8.21
N ASP A 161 1.59 5.74 6.93
CA ASP A 161 0.97 6.60 5.92
C ASP A 161 0.04 5.74 5.07
N ILE A 162 -1.20 6.17 4.90
CA ILE A 162 -2.23 5.45 4.16
C ILE A 162 -2.82 6.39 3.11
N ASP A 163 -2.44 6.18 1.86
CA ASP A 163 -3.01 6.86 0.70
C ASP A 163 -4.14 6.03 0.10
N ILE A 164 -5.32 6.63 -0.09
CA ILE A 164 -6.41 5.99 -0.85
C ILE A 164 -6.16 6.26 -2.35
N LEU A 165 -5.68 5.25 -3.07
CA LEU A 165 -5.33 5.37 -4.49
C LEU A 165 -6.55 5.23 -5.40
N SER A 166 -7.49 4.35 -5.04
CA SER A 166 -8.78 4.21 -5.73
C SER A 166 -9.87 3.75 -4.76
N PHE A 167 -11.13 4.08 -5.04
CA PHE A 167 -12.27 3.71 -4.18
C PHE A 167 -13.51 3.34 -5.01
N LYS A 168 -13.86 2.04 -5.08
CA LYS A 168 -15.13 1.53 -5.65
C LYS A 168 -15.55 2.19 -6.98
N GLU A 169 -14.65 2.24 -7.96
CA GLU A 169 -14.87 2.90 -9.27
C GLU A 169 -15.22 4.40 -9.22
N LYS A 170 -15.32 5.00 -8.03
CA LYS A 170 -15.71 6.38 -7.86
C LYS A 170 -14.67 7.29 -8.49
N ARG A 171 -15.16 8.39 -9.04
CA ARG A 171 -14.37 9.57 -9.35
C ARG A 171 -14.71 10.65 -8.32
N ILE A 172 -13.72 11.13 -7.61
CA ILE A 172 -13.86 12.23 -6.63
C ILE A 172 -12.89 13.31 -7.09
N ASN A 173 -13.40 14.54 -7.25
CA ASN A 173 -12.64 15.68 -7.71
C ASN A 173 -12.96 16.88 -6.81
N LEU A 174 -12.21 17.02 -5.73
CA LEU A 174 -12.30 18.12 -4.78
C LEU A 174 -10.95 18.84 -4.76
N ALA A 175 -10.92 20.11 -4.34
CA ALA A 175 -9.73 20.97 -4.38
C ALA A 175 -8.45 20.29 -3.84
N HIS A 176 -8.56 19.52 -2.75
CA HIS A 176 -7.43 18.84 -2.11
C HIS A 176 -7.50 17.31 -2.18
N MET A 177 -8.44 16.73 -2.93
CA MET A 177 -8.73 15.31 -2.86
C MET A 177 -9.23 14.77 -4.19
N HIS A 178 -8.47 13.82 -4.72
CA HIS A 178 -8.71 13.23 -6.03
C HIS A 178 -8.73 11.71 -5.91
N ILE A 179 -9.80 11.09 -6.38
CA ILE A 179 -9.91 9.64 -6.55
C ILE A 179 -10.25 9.35 -8.01
N PRO A 180 -9.48 8.51 -8.72
CA PRO A 180 -8.20 7.96 -8.31
C PRO A 180 -7.12 9.02 -8.02
N HIS A 181 -6.12 8.67 -7.23
CA HIS A 181 -5.06 9.60 -6.84
C HIS A 181 -4.21 10.02 -8.06
N LYS A 182 -4.34 11.26 -8.53
CA LYS A 182 -3.71 11.77 -9.79
C LYS A 182 -2.27 11.32 -10.03
N GLU A 183 -1.44 11.35 -9.00
CA GLU A 183 0.00 11.13 -9.11
C GLU A 183 0.45 9.68 -8.81
N TRP A 184 -0.47 8.72 -8.62
CA TRP A 184 -0.08 7.35 -8.21
C TRP A 184 0.87 6.71 -9.24
N ALA A 185 0.63 6.94 -10.54
CA ALA A 185 1.42 6.38 -11.64
C ALA A 185 2.79 7.09 -11.82
N LYS A 186 3.07 8.16 -11.06
CA LYS A 186 4.41 8.77 -11.03
C LYS A 186 5.26 8.25 -9.85
N ARG A 187 4.66 7.52 -8.92
CA ARG A 187 5.34 7.03 -7.71
C ARG A 187 5.87 5.61 -7.91
N GLU A 188 7.19 5.46 -7.86
CA GLU A 188 7.83 4.15 -7.94
C GLU A 188 7.43 3.23 -6.77
N SER A 189 7.24 3.81 -5.59
CA SER A 189 6.73 3.11 -4.39
C SER A 189 5.34 2.51 -4.58
N ILE A 190 4.60 2.94 -5.61
CA ILE A 190 3.30 2.37 -6.00
C ILE A 190 3.46 1.45 -7.21
N ILE A 191 4.23 1.86 -8.22
CA ILE A 191 4.37 1.08 -9.46
C ILE A 191 5.05 -0.27 -9.24
N PHE A 192 6.14 -0.33 -8.47
CA PHE A 192 6.84 -1.60 -8.27
C PHE A 192 5.97 -2.64 -7.56
N PRO A 193 5.33 -2.33 -6.41
CA PRO A 193 4.47 -3.31 -5.77
C PRO A 193 3.23 -3.66 -6.59
N LEU A 194 2.72 -2.73 -7.41
CA LEU A 194 1.58 -2.98 -8.30
C LEU A 194 1.87 -4.12 -9.30
N LYS A 195 3.09 -4.16 -9.86
CA LYS A 195 3.52 -5.11 -10.90
C LYS A 195 3.72 -6.55 -10.40
N GLY A 196 3.94 -6.75 -9.10
CA GLY A 196 4.01 -8.08 -8.46
C GLY A 196 5.38 -8.74 -8.42
#